data_AF-A0A351J1C3-F1
#
_entry.id   AF-A0A351J1C3-F1
#
_cell.length_a   1.000
_cell.length_b   1.000
_cell.length_c   1.000
_cell.angle_alpha   90.00
_cell.angle_beta   90.00
_cell.angle_gamma   90.00
#
_symmetry.space_group_name_H-M   'P 1'
#
loop_
_entity.id
_entity.type
_entity.pdbx_description
1 polymer ?
#
loop_
_entity_poly.entity_id
_entity_poly.type
_entity_poly.pdbx_seq_one_letter_code
_entity_poly.pdbx_strand_id
1 'polypeptide(L)'
;MEEKALLRKQFLSLRSQIPPLEIQKTDTEILNAILASPLYKNASVVLLYSAVRHEIDFSPLFQDGILNGKRMAYPRCLVNRTMLFCPVTHPEQLQMDMHTIPAPIHSLSGLTESALTGALCLVPALAVDKEGYRLGYGGGYYDVFLSQNQ
;
A
#
# COMPACT_ATOMS: atom_id res chain seq x y z
N MET A 1 4.74 -24.39 0.57
CA MET A 1 3.72 -23.57 1.27
C MET A 1 4.09 -23.36 2.74
N GLU A 2 4.52 -24.41 3.44
CA GLU A 2 5.00 -24.34 4.83
C GLU A 2 6.22 -23.42 5.01
N GLU A 3 7.17 -23.45 4.06
CA GLU A 3 8.37 -22.60 4.10
C GLU A 3 8.03 -21.09 4.08
N LYS A 4 7.12 -20.65 3.20
CA LYS A 4 6.65 -19.25 3.18
C LYS A 4 5.91 -18.87 4.47
N ALA A 5 5.17 -19.81 5.08
CA ALA A 5 4.49 -19.55 6.35
C ALA A 5 5.51 -19.37 7.49
N LEU A 6 6.56 -20.19 7.53
CA LEU A 6 7.66 -20.06 8.49
C LEU A 6 8.39 -18.71 8.33
N LEU A 7 8.73 -18.34 7.09
CA LEU A 7 9.35 -17.04 6.81
C LEU A 7 8.46 -15.88 7.23
N ARG A 8 7.15 -15.94 6.98
CA ARG A 8 6.22 -14.90 7.45
C ARG A 8 6.25 -14.75 8.97
N LYS A 9 6.21 -15.87 9.70
CA LYS A 9 6.29 -15.86 11.17
C LYS A 9 7.60 -15.22 11.65
N GLN A 10 8.72 -15.61 11.03
CA GLN A 10 10.05 -15.08 11.35
C GLN A 10 10.12 -13.56 11.12
N PHE A 11 9.75 -13.08 9.92
CA PHE A 11 9.84 -11.65 9.61
C PHE A 11 8.84 -10.79 10.38
N LEU A 12 7.66 -11.31 10.71
CA LEU A 12 6.74 -10.64 11.63
C LEU A 12 7.36 -10.47 13.02
N SER A 13 8.03 -11.50 13.53
CA SER A 13 8.73 -11.44 14.81
C SER A 13 9.85 -10.39 14.76
N LEU A 14 10.68 -10.40 13.71
CA LEU A 14 11.76 -9.42 13.54
C LEU A 14 11.21 -7.99 13.46
N ARG A 15 10.16 -7.75 12.64
CA ARG A 15 9.54 -6.42 12.51
C ARG A 15 8.95 -5.91 13.82
N SER A 16 8.39 -6.81 14.65
CA SER A 16 7.85 -6.44 15.97
C SER A 16 8.91 -6.01 16.99
N GLN A 17 10.18 -6.35 16.74
CA GLN A 17 11.30 -6.04 17.62
C GLN A 17 12.06 -4.76 17.22
N ILE A 18 11.68 -4.12 16.10
CA ILE A 18 12.33 -2.88 15.67
C ILE A 18 11.97 -1.76 16.65
N PRO A 19 12.97 -1.02 17.20
CA PRO A 19 12.71 0.08 18.10
C PRO A 19 11.87 1.19 17.45
N PRO A 20 10.94 1.84 18.18
CA PRO A 20 10.11 2.92 17.63
C PRO A 20 10.89 4.08 17.02
N LEU A 21 12.06 4.41 17.58
CA LEU A 21 12.94 5.46 17.03
C LEU A 21 13.54 5.07 15.68
N GLU A 22 13.88 3.80 15.48
CA GLU A 22 14.38 3.31 14.19
C GLU A 22 13.25 3.27 13.15
N ILE A 23 12.04 2.88 13.55
CA ILE A 23 10.86 2.94 12.68
C ILE A 23 10.63 4.38 12.22
N GLN A 24 10.55 5.34 13.14
CA GLN A 24 10.30 6.74 12.81
C GLN A 24 11.38 7.32 11.87
N LYS A 25 12.66 7.00 12.14
CA LYS A 25 13.77 7.42 11.28
C LYS A 25 13.64 6.83 9.88
N THR A 26 13.42 5.52 9.79
CA THR A 26 13.33 4.80 8.52
C THR A 26 12.10 5.24 7.72
N ASP A 27 10.96 5.43 8.36
CA ASP A 27 9.73 5.93 7.73
C ASP A 27 9.95 7.33 7.13
N THR A 28 10.63 8.21 7.87
CA THR A 28 10.98 9.55 7.39
C THR A 28 11.89 9.48 6.15
N GLU A 29 12.90 8.61 6.18
CA GLU A 29 13.82 8.40 5.04
C GLU A 29 13.09 7.85 3.81
N ILE A 30 12.20 6.87 3.99
CA ILE A 30 11.40 6.28 2.91
C ILE A 30 10.45 7.33 2.31
N LEU A 31 9.71 8.08 3.15
CA LEU A 31 8.78 9.12 2.68
C LEU A 31 9.52 10.18 1.88
N ASN A 32 10.67 10.67 2.37
CA ASN A 32 11.49 11.64 1.67
C ASN A 32 11.98 11.11 0.32
N ALA A 33 12.40 9.84 0.26
CA ALA A 33 12.83 9.20 -0.98
C ALA A 33 11.68 9.11 -2.00
N ILE A 34 10.46 8.73 -1.55
CA ILE A 34 9.28 8.67 -2.40
C ILE A 34 8.93 10.06 -2.94
N LEU A 35 8.83 11.07 -2.07
CA LEU A 35 8.51 12.45 -2.45
C LEU A 35 9.53 13.04 -3.43
N ALA A 36 10.81 12.72 -3.25
CA ALA A 36 11.88 13.17 -4.14
C ALA A 36 11.88 12.46 -5.50
N SER A 37 11.29 11.27 -5.59
CA SER A 37 11.37 10.40 -6.77
C SER A 37 10.66 11.00 -8.00
N PRO A 38 11.22 10.82 -9.22
CA PRO A 38 10.53 11.17 -10.46
C PRO A 38 9.22 10.40 -10.64
N LEU A 39 9.16 9.16 -10.14
CA LEU A 39 7.96 8.32 -10.19
C LEU A 39 6.78 9.00 -9.49
N TYR A 40 6.97 9.48 -8.26
CA TYR A 40 5.92 10.18 -7.53
C TYR A 40 5.59 11.54 -8.15
N LYS A 41 6.62 12.31 -8.51
CA LYS A 41 6.44 13.65 -9.09
C LYS A 41 5.61 13.62 -10.36
N ASN A 42 5.88 12.66 -11.25
CA ASN A 42 5.22 12.53 -12.56
C ASN A 42 3.87 11.82 -12.49
N ALA A 43 3.59 11.05 -11.43
CA ALA A 43 2.33 10.33 -11.29
C ALA A 43 1.17 11.29 -10.96
N SER A 44 0.09 11.23 -11.77
CA SER A 44 -1.18 11.91 -11.47
C SER A 44 -2.10 11.08 -10.58
N VAL A 45 -1.83 9.78 -10.48
CA VAL A 45 -2.56 8.81 -9.64
C VAL A 45 -1.55 8.05 -8.80
N VAL A 46 -1.80 7.95 -7.49
CA VAL A 46 -0.98 7.18 -6.56
C VAL A 46 -1.87 6.18 -5.84
N LEU A 47 -1.56 4.90 -6.01
CA LEU A 47 -2.23 3.78 -5.37
C LEU A 47 -1.49 3.49 -4.05
N LEU A 48 -2.10 3.87 -2.94
CA LEU A 48 -1.61 3.66 -1.58
C LEU A 48 -2.17 2.36 -1.01
N TYR A 49 -1.63 1.92 0.12
CA TYR A 49 -2.26 0.91 0.98
C TYR A 49 -2.43 1.47 2.39
N SER A 50 -3.37 0.90 3.13
CA SER A 50 -3.55 1.23 4.55
C SER A 50 -2.54 0.46 5.38
N ALA A 51 -1.65 1.19 6.04
CA ALA A 51 -0.56 0.62 6.82
C ALA A 51 -1.08 -0.22 7.98
N VAL A 52 -0.60 -1.45 8.08
CA VAL A 52 -0.94 -2.39 9.16
C VAL A 52 0.31 -3.06 9.69
N ARG A 53 0.30 -3.53 10.94
CA ARG A 53 1.38 -4.38 11.51
C ARG A 53 2.78 -3.74 11.39
N HIS A 54 2.87 -2.46 11.75
CA HIS A 54 4.09 -1.63 11.65
C HIS A 54 4.62 -1.49 10.22
N GLU A 55 3.74 -1.49 9.22
CA GLU A 55 4.07 -0.89 7.93
C GLU A 55 4.12 0.65 8.05
N ILE A 56 4.81 1.25 7.10
CA ILE A 56 5.01 2.70 7.02
C ILE A 56 3.67 3.43 6.90
N ASP A 57 3.48 4.45 7.72
CA ASP A 57 2.31 5.33 7.64
C ASP A 57 2.46 6.32 6.48
N PHE A 58 1.59 6.19 5.48
CA PHE A 58 1.55 7.07 4.32
C PHE A 58 0.66 8.30 4.48
N SER A 59 0.14 8.59 5.68
CA SER A 59 -0.65 9.81 5.94
C SER A 59 0.04 11.10 5.45
N PRO A 60 1.36 11.31 5.63
CA PRO A 60 2.05 12.47 5.08
C PRO A 60 2.05 12.50 3.54
N LEU A 61 2.26 11.34 2.90
CA LEU A 61 2.26 11.21 1.45
C LEU A 61 0.87 11.43 0.83
N PHE A 62 -0.16 10.96 1.53
CA PHE A 62 -1.55 11.23 1.20
C PHE A 62 -1.84 12.73 1.20
N GLN A 63 -1.46 13.42 2.27
CA GLN A 63 -1.67 14.87 2.39
C GLN A 63 -0.94 15.65 1.31
N ASP A 64 0.33 15.35 1.05
CA ASP A 64 1.10 15.96 -0.04
C ASP A 64 0.40 15.77 -1.39
N GLY A 65 -0.01 14.54 -1.68
CA GLY A 65 -0.63 14.21 -2.96
C GLY A 65 -1.95 14.96 -3.19
N ILE A 66 -2.80 15.06 -2.16
CA ILE A 66 -4.03 15.85 -2.22
C ILE A 66 -3.74 17.33 -2.46
N LEU A 67 -2.76 17.91 -1.74
CA LEU A 67 -2.36 19.31 -1.92
C LEU A 67 -1.81 19.60 -3.32
N ASN A 68 -1.12 18.61 -3.92
CA ASN A 68 -0.57 18.69 -5.27
C ASN A 68 -1.55 18.23 -6.37
N GLY A 69 -2.84 18.07 -6.06
CA GLY A 69 -3.88 17.73 -7.03
C GLY A 69 -3.78 16.31 -7.61
N LYS A 70 -3.03 15.41 -6.96
CA LYS A 70 -2.94 14.01 -7.33
C LYS A 70 -4.18 13.25 -6.85
N ARG A 71 -4.58 12.21 -7.59
CA ARG A 71 -5.62 11.27 -7.15
C ARG A 71 -4.98 10.20 -6.26
N MET A 72 -5.22 10.30 -4.96
CA MET A 72 -4.76 9.32 -3.98
C MET A 72 -5.82 8.24 -3.82
N ALA A 73 -5.48 6.98 -4.09
CA ALA A 73 -6.46 5.89 -4.08
C ALA A 73 -6.02 4.76 -3.15
N TYR A 74 -6.97 4.19 -2.41
CA TYR A 74 -6.75 3.06 -1.50
C TYR A 74 -7.49 1.81 -1.99
N PRO A 75 -6.98 0.60 -1.67
CA PRO A 75 -7.58 -0.64 -2.12
C PRO A 75 -8.83 -0.96 -1.30
N ARG A 76 -9.87 -1.42 -1.99
CA ARG A 76 -10.99 -2.14 -1.39
C ARG A 76 -10.94 -3.59 -1.86
N CYS A 77 -10.68 -4.50 -0.93
CA CYS A 77 -10.67 -5.94 -1.18
C CYS A 77 -12.08 -6.45 -1.48
N LEU A 78 -12.21 -7.29 -2.50
CA LEU A 78 -13.45 -7.92 -2.93
C LEU A 78 -13.31 -9.46 -2.88
N VAL A 79 -14.40 -10.15 -3.23
CA VAL A 79 -14.41 -11.60 -3.38
C VAL A 79 -13.38 -12.07 -4.42
N ASN A 80 -12.98 -13.34 -4.35
CA ASN A 80 -12.03 -13.98 -5.28
C ASN A 80 -10.65 -13.30 -5.34
N ARG A 81 -10.20 -12.65 -4.26
CA ARG A 81 -8.90 -11.96 -4.16
C ARG A 81 -8.75 -10.81 -5.17
N THR A 82 -9.87 -10.29 -5.66
CA THR A 82 -9.88 -9.10 -6.51
C THR A 82 -9.87 -7.85 -5.63
N MET A 83 -9.38 -6.74 -6.17
CA MET A 83 -9.45 -5.45 -5.50
C MET A 83 -9.67 -4.35 -6.52
N LEU A 84 -10.21 -3.24 -6.05
CA LEU A 84 -10.30 -1.99 -6.79
C LEU A 84 -9.70 -0.87 -5.96
N PHE A 85 -9.09 0.09 -6.63
CA PHE A 85 -8.56 1.29 -5.99
C PHE A 85 -9.61 2.40 -6.06
N CYS A 86 -10.09 2.88 -4.92
CA CYS A 86 -11.01 4.01 -4.86
C CYS A 86 -10.24 5.29 -4.54
N PRO A 87 -10.44 6.38 -5.29
CA PRO A 87 -9.93 7.70 -4.91
C PRO A 87 -10.52 8.13 -3.56
N VAL A 88 -9.66 8.63 -2.69
CA VAL A 88 -10.00 9.14 -1.36
C VAL A 88 -9.49 10.57 -1.28
N THR A 89 -10.34 11.49 -0.81
CA THR A 89 -10.00 12.91 -0.61
C THR A 89 -9.86 13.27 0.85
N HIS A 90 -10.48 12.50 1.75
CA HIS A 90 -10.41 12.69 3.20
C HIS A 90 -10.26 11.35 3.94
N PRO A 91 -9.48 11.29 5.04
CA PRO A 91 -9.29 10.06 5.82
C PRO A 91 -10.60 9.43 6.33
N GLU A 92 -11.64 10.24 6.55
CA GLU A 92 -12.97 9.79 7.01
C GLU A 92 -13.68 8.85 6.02
N GLN A 93 -13.24 8.82 4.77
CA GLN A 93 -13.73 7.90 3.75
C GLN A 93 -13.10 6.49 3.86
N LEU A 94 -12.18 6.30 4.81
CA LEU A 94 -11.62 4.99 5.15
C LEU A 94 -12.31 4.45 6.42
N GLN A 95 -12.89 3.26 6.31
CA GLN A 95 -13.53 2.55 7.42
C GLN A 95 -12.96 1.14 7.53
N MET A 96 -12.99 0.56 8.72
CA MET A 96 -12.48 -0.80 8.93
C MET A 96 -13.28 -1.81 8.10
N ASP A 97 -12.57 -2.61 7.30
CA ASP A 97 -13.13 -3.69 6.52
C ASP A 97 -13.22 -5.01 7.33
N MET A 98 -13.66 -6.09 6.66
CA MET A 98 -13.75 -7.43 7.26
C MET A 98 -12.40 -8.00 7.69
N HIS A 99 -11.30 -7.43 7.22
CA HIS A 99 -9.93 -7.80 7.58
C HIS A 99 -9.35 -6.91 8.68
N THR A 100 -10.16 -6.02 9.29
CA THR A 100 -9.74 -5.03 10.30
C THR A 100 -8.70 -4.04 9.78
N ILE A 101 -8.77 -3.75 8.47
CA ILE A 101 -7.89 -2.81 7.78
C ILE A 101 -8.74 -1.62 7.32
N PRO A 102 -8.30 -0.36 7.51
CA PRO A 102 -8.99 0.78 6.92
C PRO A 102 -9.09 0.63 5.40
N ALA A 103 -10.30 0.71 4.85
CA ALA A 103 -10.56 0.59 3.42
C ALA A 103 -11.62 1.61 2.97
N PRO A 104 -11.63 2.01 1.69
CA PRO A 104 -12.63 2.94 1.17
C PRO A 104 -14.07 2.48 1.41
N ILE A 105 -14.93 3.40 1.86
CA ILE A 105 -16.37 3.15 2.02
C ILE A 105 -17.02 2.65 0.72
N HIS A 106 -18.10 1.88 0.86
CA HIS A 106 -18.77 1.22 -0.27
C HIS A 106 -19.32 2.19 -1.34
N SER A 107 -19.69 3.42 -0.96
CA SER A 107 -20.21 4.43 -1.89
C SER A 107 -19.15 4.98 -2.85
N LEU A 108 -17.85 4.81 -2.57
CA LEU A 108 -16.79 5.21 -3.49
C LEU A 108 -16.65 4.21 -4.64
N SER A 109 -16.63 4.74 -5.86
CA SER A 109 -16.36 3.98 -7.07
C SER A 109 -14.85 3.77 -7.26
N GLY A 110 -14.50 2.62 -7.84
CA GLY A 110 -13.12 2.32 -8.22
C GLY A 110 -12.66 3.16 -9.41
N LEU A 111 -11.36 3.34 -9.52
CA LEU A 111 -10.70 3.85 -10.71
C LEU A 111 -10.99 2.95 -11.92
N THR A 112 -11.10 3.58 -13.09
CA THR A 112 -11.13 2.87 -14.37
C THR A 112 -9.74 2.34 -14.72
N GLU A 113 -9.66 1.32 -15.57
CA GLU A 113 -8.37 0.79 -16.08
C GLU A 113 -7.53 1.90 -16.73
N SER A 114 -8.16 2.79 -17.51
CA SER A 114 -7.50 3.94 -18.12
C SER A 114 -6.89 4.92 -17.10
N ALA A 115 -7.43 4.98 -15.88
CA ALA A 115 -6.88 5.80 -14.81
C ALA A 115 -5.72 5.13 -14.07
N LEU A 116 -5.52 3.81 -14.25
CA LEU A 116 -4.38 3.08 -13.68
C LEU A 116 -3.13 3.21 -14.55
N THR A 117 -3.28 3.51 -15.85
CA THR A 117 -2.14 3.73 -16.75
C THR A 117 -1.25 4.87 -16.25
N GLY A 118 0.03 4.57 -15.99
CA GLY A 118 1.00 5.54 -15.47
C GLY A 118 0.82 5.89 -13.99
N ALA A 119 -0.03 5.16 -13.26
CA ALA A 119 -0.16 5.33 -11.82
C ALA A 119 1.07 4.79 -11.08
N LEU A 120 1.45 5.46 -9.99
CA LEU A 120 2.43 4.93 -9.06
C LEU A 120 1.73 4.01 -8.06
N CYS A 121 2.09 2.73 -8.02
CA CYS A 121 1.55 1.78 -7.05
C CYS A 121 2.55 1.50 -5.93
N LEU A 122 2.17 1.82 -4.69
CA LEU A 122 2.90 1.39 -3.50
C LEU A 122 2.36 0.02 -3.08
N VAL A 123 3.23 -0.98 -3.11
CA VAL A 123 2.86 -2.37 -2.85
C VAL A 123 3.32 -2.77 -1.45
N PRO A 124 2.42 -3.26 -0.57
CA PRO A 124 2.79 -3.69 0.79
C PRO A 124 3.65 -4.95 0.75
N ALA A 125 4.58 -5.05 1.70
CA ALA A 125 5.54 -6.14 1.76
C ALA A 125 5.98 -6.41 3.21
N LEU A 126 5.97 -7.68 3.58
CA LEU A 126 6.58 -8.13 4.84
C LEU A 126 8.10 -8.25 4.69
N ALA A 127 8.55 -8.79 3.56
CA ALA A 127 9.95 -8.86 3.19
C ALA A 127 10.10 -8.76 1.66
N VAL A 128 11.22 -8.22 1.23
CA VAL A 128 11.65 -8.18 -0.18
C VAL A 128 13.12 -8.56 -0.19
N ASP A 129 13.52 -9.40 -1.14
CA ASP A 129 14.95 -9.71 -1.33
C ASP A 129 15.61 -8.79 -2.36
N LYS A 130 16.90 -9.02 -2.62
CA LYS A 130 17.68 -8.20 -3.56
C LYS A 130 17.29 -8.41 -5.03
N GLU A 131 16.61 -9.51 -5.35
CA GLU A 131 16.14 -9.81 -6.70
C GLU A 131 14.71 -9.28 -6.93
N GLY A 132 14.09 -8.70 -5.89
CA GLY A 132 12.75 -8.13 -5.95
C GLY A 132 11.64 -9.13 -5.65
N TYR A 133 11.96 -10.34 -5.16
CA TYR A 133 10.92 -11.26 -4.72
C TYR A 133 10.26 -10.73 -3.45
N ARG A 134 8.94 -10.59 -3.54
CA ARG A 134 8.10 -10.06 -2.46
C ARG A 134 7.46 -11.19 -1.67
N LEU A 135 7.60 -11.14 -0.35
CA LEU A 135 6.80 -11.90 0.59
C LEU A 135 5.69 -11.02 1.17
N GLY A 136 4.46 -11.23 0.72
CA GLY A 136 3.27 -10.59 1.31
C GLY A 136 2.67 -11.37 2.49
N TYR A 137 1.59 -10.84 3.06
CA TYR A 137 0.90 -11.42 4.23
C TYR A 137 0.05 -12.68 3.96
N GLY A 138 -0.07 -13.10 2.69
CA GLY A 138 -0.72 -14.37 2.32
C GLY A 138 -2.11 -14.26 1.69
N GLY A 139 -2.70 -13.06 1.62
CA GLY A 139 -4.01 -12.84 0.98
C GLY A 139 -4.00 -12.93 -0.55
N GLY A 140 -2.85 -12.74 -1.20
CA GLY A 140 -2.68 -12.88 -2.65
C GLY A 140 -3.34 -11.80 -3.52
N TYR A 141 -4.01 -10.80 -2.92
CA TYR A 141 -4.68 -9.71 -3.64
C TYR A 141 -3.74 -8.97 -4.60
N TYR A 142 -2.56 -8.56 -4.12
CA TYR A 142 -1.59 -7.83 -4.96
C TYR A 142 -0.99 -8.69 -6.06
N ASP A 143 -0.85 -10.00 -5.86
CA ASP A 143 -0.32 -10.88 -6.89
C ASP A 143 -1.32 -10.99 -8.06
N VAL A 144 -2.61 -11.11 -7.75
CA VAL A 144 -3.69 -11.06 -8.75
C VAL A 144 -3.75 -9.70 -9.44
N PHE A 145 -3.80 -8.61 -8.67
CA PHE A 145 -3.89 -7.25 -9.22
C PHE A 145 -2.73 -6.90 -10.16
N LEU A 146 -1.49 -7.17 -9.76
CA LEU A 146 -0.30 -6.86 -10.56
C LEU A 146 -0.19 -7.74 -11.82
N SER A 147 -0.71 -8.98 -11.79
CA SER A 147 -0.75 -9.83 -12.99
C SER A 147 -1.71 -9.33 -14.08
N GLN A 148 -2.64 -8.43 -13.72
CA GLN A 148 -3.66 -7.88 -14.62
C GLN A 148 -3.34 -6.45 -15.08
N ASN A 149 -2.35 -5.78 -14.46
CA ASN A 149 -2.10 -4.34 -14.64
C ASN A 149 -0.59 -4.04 -14.79
N GLN A 150 0.11 -4.77 -15.68
CA GLN A 150 1.53 -4.50 -16.01
C GLN A 150 1.68 -3.40 -17.05
#